data_AF-A0AAV5V381-F1
#
_entry.id   AF-A0AAV5V381-F1
#
_cell.length_a   1.000
_cell.length_b   1.000
_cell.length_c   1.000
_cell.angle_alpha   90.00
_cell.angle_beta   90.00
_cell.angle_gamma   90.00
#
_symmetry.space_group_name_H-M   'P 1'
#
loop_
_entity.id
_entity.type
_entity.pdbx_description
1 polymer ?
#
loop_
_entity_poly.entity_id
_entity_poly.type
_entity_poly.pdbx_seq_one_letter_code
_entity_poly.pdbx_strand_id
1 'polypeptide(L)'
;MSTSFENMTIKDGATDLRSTRGTHSTFDHSSFPDAEILRVRSENFVVSSSYLSLHSPYFRDFFRNGKERRSYELDVDPHTFGDLLDIIYP
;
A
#
# COMPACT_ATOMS: atom_id res chain seq x y z
N MET A 1 22.15 -36.85 43.48
CA MET A 1 22.68 -35.47 43.38
C MET A 1 21.71 -34.69 42.52
N SER A 2 21.12 -33.66 43.11
CA SER A 2 20.14 -32.76 42.53
C SER A 2 20.78 -31.81 41.53
N THR A 3 20.06 -31.47 40.45
CA THR A 3 19.86 -30.07 40.02
C THR A 3 18.70 -29.99 39.03
N SER A 4 17.61 -29.37 39.49
CA SER A 4 16.61 -28.72 38.63
C SER A 4 17.26 -27.54 37.91
N PHE A 5 16.86 -27.31 36.65
CA PHE A 5 16.94 -25.98 36.03
C PHE A 5 15.62 -25.68 35.32
N GLU A 6 15.13 -24.49 35.62
CA GLU A 6 13.94 -23.81 35.14
C GLU A 6 13.83 -23.71 33.61
N ASN A 7 12.63 -24.03 33.12
CA ASN A 7 11.74 -23.17 32.31
C ASN A 7 12.41 -22.20 31.31
N MET A 8 12.35 -22.53 30.01
CA MET A 8 12.32 -21.49 28.97
C MET A 8 11.45 -21.93 27.81
N THR A 9 10.19 -21.50 27.83
CA THR A 9 9.24 -21.62 26.73
C THR A 9 9.72 -20.72 25.58
N ILE A 10 10.30 -21.33 24.55
CA ILE A 10 10.59 -20.63 23.29
C ILE A 10 9.26 -20.52 22.54
N LYS A 11 8.67 -19.32 22.58
CA LYS A 11 7.61 -18.89 21.66
C LYS A 11 8.25 -18.00 20.62
N ASP A 12 8.70 -18.59 19.53
CA ASP A 12 9.07 -17.85 18.32
C ASP A 12 8.57 -18.72 17.16
N GLY A 13 7.39 -18.43 16.60
CA GLY A 13 7.17 -17.20 15.87
C GLY A 13 7.60 -17.48 14.43
N ALA A 14 6.76 -18.24 13.71
CA ALA A 14 6.96 -18.52 12.30
C ALA A 14 6.92 -17.22 11.51
N THR A 15 8.07 -16.76 11.03
CA THR A 15 8.15 -15.83 9.90
C THR A 15 9.21 -16.34 8.94
N ASP A 16 8.71 -16.94 7.87
CA ASP A 16 9.46 -17.41 6.72
C ASP A 16 10.22 -16.22 6.08
N LEU A 17 11.55 -16.21 6.23
CA LEU A 17 12.44 -15.11 5.90
C LEU A 17 12.82 -15.04 4.41
N ARG A 18 11.93 -15.39 3.46
CA ARG A 18 12.33 -15.42 2.04
C ARG A 18 11.35 -14.90 0.99
N SER A 19 10.30 -14.16 1.37
CA SER A 19 9.35 -13.56 0.43
C SER A 19 9.36 -12.02 0.36
N THR A 20 10.49 -11.37 0.63
CA THR A 20 10.64 -9.91 0.45
C THR A 20 11.82 -9.60 -0.46
N ARG A 21 11.69 -9.98 -1.74
CA ARG A 21 12.41 -9.31 -2.82
C ARG A 21 11.71 -7.97 -3.05
N GLY A 22 12.41 -6.87 -2.82
CA GLY A 22 11.95 -5.53 -3.15
C GLY A 22 11.31 -4.81 -1.98
N THR A 23 12.12 -3.97 -1.33
CA THR A 23 11.69 -2.78 -0.60
C THR A 23 10.80 -1.91 -1.52
N HIS A 24 9.51 -2.22 -1.63
CA HIS A 24 8.52 -1.14 -1.74
C HIS A 24 8.36 -0.63 -0.33
N SER A 25 8.91 0.55 -0.07
CA SER A 25 8.58 1.30 1.15
C SER A 25 7.07 1.47 1.12
N THR A 26 6.36 0.61 1.84
CA THR A 26 4.92 0.69 2.01
C THR A 26 4.69 1.87 2.92
N PHE A 27 4.76 3.07 2.34
CA PHE A 27 4.21 4.24 2.98
C PHE A 27 2.75 3.90 3.27
N ASP A 28 2.46 3.76 4.56
CA ASP A 28 1.14 3.39 5.03
C ASP A 28 0.21 4.59 4.83
N HIS A 29 -0.30 4.72 3.61
CA HIS A 29 -1.20 5.78 3.21
C HIS A 29 -2.58 5.66 3.89
N SER A 30 -2.82 4.64 4.71
CA SER A 30 -4.04 4.49 5.51
C SER A 30 -4.19 5.58 6.58
N SER A 31 -3.12 6.32 6.89
CA SER A 31 -3.15 7.45 7.83
C SER A 31 -3.69 8.75 7.21
N PHE A 32 -3.89 8.82 5.88
CA PHE A 32 -4.48 9.99 5.25
C PHE A 32 -6.01 9.96 5.39
N PRO A 33 -6.64 11.05 5.86
CA PRO A 33 -8.10 11.13 5.95
C PRO A 33 -8.78 11.11 4.56
N ASP A 34 -8.01 11.30 3.49
CA ASP A 34 -8.43 11.32 2.09
C ASP A 34 -7.87 10.13 1.28
N ALA A 35 -7.49 9.05 1.98
CA ALA A 35 -7.11 7.79 1.38
C ALA A 35 -8.29 7.18 0.60
N GLU A 36 -8.08 6.96 -0.69
CA GLU A 36 -9.02 6.36 -1.62
C GLU A 36 -8.42 5.06 -2.18
N ILE A 37 -9.28 4.10 -2.46
CA ILE A 37 -8.88 2.84 -3.08
C ILE A 37 -9.02 2.98 -4.59
N LEU A 38 -7.88 2.99 -5.28
CA LEU A 38 -7.80 3.03 -6.73
C LEU A 38 -7.54 1.62 -7.25
N ARG A 39 -8.49 1.10 -8.01
CA ARG A 39 -8.39 -0.21 -8.64
C ARG A 39 -7.70 -0.07 -9.99
N VAL A 40 -6.51 -0.62 -10.11
CA VAL A 40 -5.77 -0.70 -11.38
C VAL A 40 -5.91 -2.11 -11.89
N ARG A 41 -6.78 -2.30 -12.91
CA ARG A 41 -7.17 -3.62 -13.44
C ARG A 41 -7.68 -4.58 -12.35
N SER A 42 -6.80 -5.43 -11.81
CA SER A 42 -7.11 -6.42 -10.78
C SER A 42 -6.42 -6.15 -9.44
N GLU A 43 -5.64 -5.08 -9.34
CA GLU A 43 -4.91 -4.70 -8.13
C GLU A 43 -5.53 -3.45 -7.50
N ASN A 44 -5.52 -3.39 -6.18
CA ASN A 44 -6.06 -2.26 -5.42
C ASN A 44 -4.91 -1.51 -4.77
N PHE A 45 -4.81 -0.23 -5.06
CA PHE A 45 -3.82 0.68 -4.49
C PHE A 45 -4.52 1.65 -3.54
N VAL A 46 -4.00 1.77 -2.32
CA VAL A 46 -4.45 2.80 -1.38
C VAL A 46 -3.63 4.05 -1.65
N VAL A 47 -4.30 5.12 -2.06
CA VAL A 47 -3.65 6.36 -2.48
C VAL A 47 -4.33 7.56 -1.82
N SER A 48 -3.57 8.62 -1.55
CA SER A 48 -4.18 9.90 -1.13
C SER A 48 -4.70 10.64 -2.35
N SER A 49 -6.03 10.82 -2.42
CA SER A 49 -6.68 11.53 -3.52
C SER A 49 -6.24 12.99 -3.61
N SER A 50 -6.07 13.66 -2.45
CA SER A 50 -5.56 15.02 -2.36
C SER A 50 -4.15 15.14 -2.92
N TYR A 51 -3.28 14.19 -2.58
CA TYR A 51 -1.88 14.22 -2.99
C TYR A 51 -1.71 13.94 -4.48
N LEU A 52 -2.36 12.90 -5.01
CA LEU A 52 -2.37 12.63 -6.45
C LEU A 52 -2.99 13.78 -7.26
N SER A 53 -4.04 14.42 -6.74
CA SER A 53 -4.66 15.59 -7.37
C SER A 53 -3.76 16.82 -7.41
N LEU A 54 -2.87 16.96 -6.42
CA LEU A 54 -1.88 18.04 -6.36
C LEU A 54 -0.78 17.84 -7.41
N HIS A 55 -0.31 16.60 -7.55
CA HIS A 55 0.78 16.25 -8.47
C HIS A 55 0.32 16.02 -9.92
N SER A 56 -0.97 15.74 -10.14
CA SER A 56 -1.50 15.51 -11.48
C SER A 56 -2.90 16.08 -11.66
N PRO A 57 -3.10 17.02 -12.60
CA PRO A 57 -4.44 17.53 -12.90
C PRO A 57 -5.36 16.42 -13.45
N TYR A 58 -4.81 15.38 -14.08
CA TYR A 58 -5.58 14.21 -14.52
C TYR A 58 -6.22 13.51 -13.32
N PHE A 59 -5.44 13.24 -12.26
CA PHE A 59 -5.97 12.60 -11.06
C PHE A 59 -6.98 13.49 -10.33
N ARG A 60 -6.79 14.82 -10.36
CA ARG A 60 -7.77 15.76 -9.79
C ARG A 60 -9.15 15.64 -10.42
N ASP A 61 -9.22 15.64 -11.76
CA ASP A 61 -10.49 15.47 -12.46
C ASP A 61 -11.01 14.03 -12.34
N PHE A 62 -10.12 13.04 -12.29
CA PHE A 62 -10.46 11.64 -12.07
C PHE A 62 -11.11 11.40 -10.71
N PHE A 63 -10.54 11.91 -9.61
CA PHE A 63 -11.11 11.75 -8.27
C PHE A 63 -12.42 12.52 -8.11
N ARG A 64 -12.50 13.72 -8.71
CA ARG A 64 -13.72 14.51 -8.75
C ARG A 64 -14.87 13.79 -9.47
N ASN A 65 -14.59 13.17 -10.62
CA ASN A 65 -15.58 12.42 -11.40
C ASN A 65 -15.85 11.02 -10.82
N GLY A 66 -14.85 10.39 -10.21
CA GLY A 66 -14.95 9.06 -9.62
C GLY A 66 -15.80 9.03 -8.36
N LYS A 67 -15.87 10.14 -7.60
CA LYS A 67 -16.80 10.28 -6.47
C LYS A 67 -18.27 10.17 -6.87
N GLU A 68 -18.60 10.58 -8.09
CA GLU A 68 -19.94 10.43 -8.68
C GLU A 68 -20.22 8.97 -9.08
N ARG A 69 -19.20 8.27 -9.59
CA ARG A 69 -19.29 6.88 -10.06
C ARG A 69 -19.06 5.84 -8.97
N ARG A 70 -18.62 6.26 -7.78
CA ARG A 70 -18.23 5.40 -6.63
C ARG A 70 -17.21 4.30 -6.99
N SER A 71 -16.42 4.52 -8.03
CA SER A 71 -15.41 3.57 -8.49
C SER A 71 -14.27 4.31 -9.15
N TYR A 72 -13.04 4.03 -8.72
CA TYR A 72 -11.81 4.56 -9.28
C TYR A 72 -11.10 3.41 -10.01
N GLU A 73 -11.51 3.13 -11.24
CA GLU A 73 -10.89 2.08 -12.06
C GLU A 73 -9.98 2.71 -13.13
N LEU A 74 -8.75 2.22 -13.21
CA LEU A 74 -7.76 2.69 -14.18
C LEU A 74 -7.24 1.50 -15.00
N ASP A 75 -7.31 1.63 -16.32
CA ASP A 75 -6.78 0.63 -17.26
C ASP A 75 -5.31 0.96 -17.60
N VAL A 76 -4.46 0.89 -16.60
CA VAL A 76 -3.00 0.99 -16.78
C VAL A 76 -2.34 -0.26 -16.22
N ASP A 77 -1.09 -0.47 -16.58
CA ASP A 77 -0.30 -1.54 -16.01
C ASP A 77 -0.03 -1.27 -14.51
N PRO A 78 -0.32 -2.23 -13.61
CA PRO A 78 -0.17 -2.03 -12.17
C PRO A 78 1.29 -1.83 -11.75
N HIS A 79 2.26 -2.41 -12.45
CA HIS A 79 3.68 -2.16 -12.17
C HIS A 79 4.07 -0.73 -12.51
N THR A 80 3.67 -0.26 -13.70
CA THR A 80 3.89 1.14 -14.11
C THR A 80 3.23 2.13 -13.16
N PHE A 81 2.04 1.80 -12.66
CA PHE A 81 1.35 2.64 -11.67
C PHE A 81 2.07 2.63 -10.32
N GLY A 82 2.55 1.46 -9.87
CA GLY A 82 3.38 1.35 -8.67
C GLY A 82 4.64 2.20 -8.74
N ASP A 83 5.39 2.12 -9.85
CA ASP A 83 6.57 2.95 -10.09
C ASP A 83 6.23 4.46 -10.05
N LEU A 84 5.08 4.85 -10.61
CA LEU A 84 4.61 6.23 -10.55
C LEU A 84 4.27 6.66 -9.11
N LEU A 85 3.67 5.78 -8.31
CA LEU A 85 3.43 6.06 -6.90
C LEU A 85 4.75 6.21 -6.14
N ASP A 86 5.74 5.35 -6.37
CA ASP A 86 7.09 5.46 -5.79
C ASP A 86 7.83 6.76 -6.19
N ILE A 87 7.50 7.36 -7.35
CA ILE A 87 8.04 8.67 -7.76
C ILE A 87 7.29 9.83 -7.09
N ILE A 88 5.97 9.72 -6.95
CA ILE A 88 5.13 10.79 -6.41
C ILE A 88 5.23 10.83 -4.88
N TYR A 89 5.20 9.67 -4.22
CA TYR A 89 5.31 9.53 -2.79
C TYR A 89 6.78 9.34 -2.38
N PRO A 90 7.40 10.32 -1.70
CA PRO A 90 8.78 10.23 -1.23
C PRO A 90 8.93 9.27 -0.05
#